data_AF-A0A843HTK5-F1
#
_entry.id   AF-A0A843HTK5-F1
#
_cell.length_a   1.000
_cell.length_b   1.000
_cell.length_c   1.000
_cell.angle_alpha   90.00
_cell.angle_beta   90.00
_cell.angle_gamma   90.00
#
_symmetry.space_group_name_H-M   'P 1'
#
loop_
_entity.id
_entity.type
_entity.pdbx_description
1 polymer ?
#
loop_
_entity_poly.entity_id
_entity_poly.type
_entity_poly.pdbx_seq_one_letter_code
_entity_poly.pdbx_strand_id
1 'polypeptide(L)'
;MEYSVTVTSSIEYPKNMSFVIFLAKCPLRCPYCSNSEILEEGTEISLEEIYEKIDDSAMFMDAVVVSGGEPLVQYEDVIEIFKYVREIGLKTKLDTSGVYPDRLQKILDLGLVDYVAMDIKAPFDKY
;
A
#
# COMPACT_ATOMS: atom_id res chain seq x y z
N MET A 1 -0.08 -8.88 10.04
CA MET A 1 0.42 -8.55 8.69
C MET A 1 1.92 -8.30 8.74
N GLU A 2 2.63 -8.43 7.62
CA GLU A 2 4.06 -8.08 7.53
C GLU A 2 4.24 -6.76 6.77
N TYR A 3 4.85 -5.79 7.43
CA TYR A 3 5.23 -4.50 6.85
C TYR A 3 6.74 -4.31 6.94
N SER A 4 7.29 -3.41 6.11
CA SER A 4 8.70 -3.06 6.18
C SER A 4 8.91 -1.70 6.81
N VAL A 5 8.20 -0.67 6.33
CA VAL A 5 8.42 0.70 6.76
C VAL A 5 7.16 1.55 6.61
N THR A 6 7.03 2.54 7.48
CA THR A 6 6.03 3.61 7.36
C THR A 6 6.72 4.95 7.21
N VAL A 7 6.26 5.79 6.30
CA VAL A 7 6.83 7.13 6.07
C VAL A 7 5.74 8.16 5.83
N THR A 8 6.04 9.42 6.13
CA THR A 8 5.22 10.56 5.72
C THR A 8 5.76 11.15 4.41
N SER A 9 4.88 11.37 3.44
CA SER A 9 5.27 11.78 2.08
C SER A 9 4.32 12.81 1.49
N SER A 10 4.89 13.80 0.79
CA SER A 10 4.18 14.76 -0.06
C SER A 10 4.19 14.35 -1.55
N ILE A 11 4.78 13.19 -1.87
CA ILE A 11 5.00 12.71 -3.25
C ILE A 11 3.99 11.62 -3.60
N GLU A 12 3.72 10.70 -2.67
CA GLU A 12 2.99 9.47 -2.98
C GLU A 12 1.51 9.72 -3.30
N TYR A 13 0.87 10.75 -2.75
CA TYR A 13 -0.50 11.12 -3.14
C TYR A 13 -0.48 12.50 -3.83
N PRO A 14 -0.95 12.62 -5.09
CA PRO A 14 -0.94 13.90 -5.79
C PRO A 14 -1.63 15.03 -5.00
N LYS A 15 -0.86 16.07 -4.66
CA LYS A 15 -1.33 17.28 -3.94
C LYS A 15 -1.83 17.04 -2.51
N ASN A 16 -1.46 15.94 -1.85
CA ASN A 16 -1.92 15.59 -0.51
C ASN A 16 -0.72 15.11 0.33
N MET A 17 -0.69 15.50 1.60
CA MET A 17 0.22 14.88 2.57
C MET A 17 -0.29 13.49 2.89
N SER A 18 0.60 12.51 2.89
CA SER A 18 0.20 11.11 3.00
C SER A 18 1.05 10.31 3.97
N PHE A 19 0.40 9.42 4.70
CA PHE A 19 1.03 8.36 5.47
C PHE A 19 1.11 7.11 4.60
N VAL A 20 2.33 6.63 4.36
CA VAL A 20 2.59 5.54 3.40
C VAL A 20 3.00 4.30 4.17
N ILE A 21 2.28 3.22 3.93
CA ILE A 21 2.53 1.90 4.51
C ILE A 21 3.14 1.02 3.42
N PHE A 22 4.39 0.60 3.60
CA PHE A 22 5.05 -0.34 2.71
C PHE A 22 4.91 -1.76 3.26
N LEU A 23 4.08 -2.58 2.62
CA LEU A 23 3.93 -3.99 2.93
C LEU A 23 5.13 -4.80 2.44
N ALA A 24 5.45 -5.86 3.17
CA ALA A 24 6.47 -6.80 2.76
C ALA A 24 5.93 -7.79 1.72
N LYS A 25 6.86 -8.46 1.01
CA LYS A 25 6.65 -9.49 -0.02
C LYS A 25 6.10 -8.96 -1.35
N CYS A 26 6.69 -9.47 -2.43
CA CYS A 26 6.20 -9.28 -3.80
C CYS A 26 6.38 -10.60 -4.55
N PRO A 27 5.45 -11.01 -5.43
CA PRO A 27 5.67 -12.17 -6.31
C PRO A 27 6.62 -11.84 -7.47
N LEU A 28 6.83 -10.55 -7.77
CA LEU A 28 7.73 -10.12 -8.83
C LEU A 28 9.19 -10.06 -8.33
N ARG A 29 10.12 -10.20 -9.27
CA ARG A 29 11.57 -10.08 -9.04
C ARG A 29 12.17 -9.10 -10.05
N CYS A 30 11.66 -7.88 -10.03
CA CYS A 30 12.11 -6.82 -10.93
C CYS A 30 13.61 -6.53 -10.69
N PRO A 31 14.46 -6.49 -11.72
CA PRO A 31 15.90 -6.32 -11.57
C PRO A 31 16.27 -4.88 -11.17
N TYR A 32 15.34 -3.95 -11.37
CA TYR A 32 15.41 -2.55 -10.99
C TYR A 32 14.59 -2.24 -9.72
N CYS A 33 14.30 -3.24 -8.88
CA CYS A 33 13.56 -3.01 -7.65
C CYS A 33 14.38 -2.16 -6.67
N SER A 34 13.93 -0.94 -6.40
CA SER A 34 14.60 -0.04 -5.44
C SER A 34 14.47 -0.49 -3.99
N ASN A 35 13.49 -1.35 -3.70
CA ASN A 35 13.17 -1.81 -2.34
C ASN A 35 13.27 -3.35 -2.26
N SER A 36 14.32 -3.95 -2.82
CA SER A 36 14.48 -5.41 -2.86
C SER A 36 14.56 -6.06 -1.47
N GLU A 37 14.98 -5.31 -0.46
CA GLU A 37 15.10 -5.73 0.94
C GLU A 37 13.76 -6.15 1.55
N ILE A 38 12.65 -5.50 1.16
CA ILE A 38 11.30 -5.79 1.69
C ILE A 38 10.74 -7.13 1.20
N LEU A 39 11.45 -7.81 0.29
CA LEU A 39 11.08 -9.14 -0.21
C LEU A 39 11.49 -10.25 0.76
N GLU A 40 12.53 -10.02 1.55
CA GLU A 40 13.10 -10.99 2.50
C GLU A 40 12.89 -10.54 3.95
N GLU A 41 12.76 -9.23 4.17
CA GLU A 41 12.62 -8.62 5.49
C GLU A 41 11.21 -8.04 5.65
N GLY A 42 10.48 -8.54 6.65
CA GLY A 42 9.19 -8.03 7.07
C GLY A 42 9.08 -8.11 8.60
N THR A 43 8.53 -7.08 9.21
CA THR A 43 8.19 -7.09 10.63
C THR A 43 6.72 -7.46 10.76
N GLU A 44 6.41 -8.46 11.58
CA GLU A 44 5.03 -8.74 11.94
C GLU A 44 4.49 -7.59 12.79
N ILE A 45 3.33 -7.06 12.38
CA ILE A 45 2.59 -6.03 13.10
C ILE A 45 1.11 -6.39 13.08
N SER A 46 0.42 -6.04 14.15
CA SER A 46 -1.04 -6.16 14.22
C SER A 46 -1.72 -5.02 13.43
N LEU A 47 -2.99 -5.20 13.08
CA LEU A 47 -3.77 -4.13 12.46
C LEU A 47 -3.98 -2.98 13.44
N GLU A 48 -4.17 -3.31 14.72
CA GLU A 48 -4.34 -2.35 15.81
C GLU A 48 -3.14 -1.42 15.93
N GLU A 49 -1.92 -1.96 15.89
CA GLU A 49 -0.69 -1.13 15.91
C GLU A 49 -0.55 -0.26 14.65
N ILE A 50 -1.04 -0.72 13.49
CA ILE A 50 -1.09 0.10 12.28
C ILE A 50 -2.10 1.24 12.42
N TYR A 51 -3.26 0.97 13.02
CA TYR A 51 -4.28 1.99 13.30
C TYR A 51 -3.75 3.06 14.24
N GLU A 52 -3.08 2.67 15.33
CA GLU A 52 -2.40 3.60 16.24
C GLU A 52 -1.40 4.50 15.51
N LYS A 53 -0.59 3.94 14.61
CA LYS A 53 0.36 4.72 13.80
C LYS A 53 -0.34 5.69 12.84
N ILE A 54 -1.48 5.29 12.27
CA ILE A 54 -2.28 6.17 11.41
C ILE A 54 -2.84 7.31 12.27
N ASP A 55 -3.46 7.01 13.41
CA ASP A 55 -4.02 8.00 14.34
C ASP A 55 -2.99 9.02 14.81
N ASP A 56 -1.79 8.56 15.20
CA ASP A 56 -0.68 9.41 15.63
C ASP A 56 -0.26 10.43 14.55
N SER A 57 -0.44 10.08 13.28
CA SER A 57 -0.09 10.93 12.14
C SER A 57 -1.28 11.69 11.53
N ALA A 58 -2.52 11.27 11.80
CA ALA A 58 -3.72 11.67 11.08
C ALA A 58 -3.97 13.18 11.07
N MET A 59 -3.62 13.89 12.16
CA MET A 59 -3.81 15.34 12.26
C MET A 59 -3.09 16.14 11.16
N PHE A 60 -2.02 15.60 10.58
CA PHE A 60 -1.19 16.27 9.57
C PHE A 60 -1.24 15.61 8.19
N MET A 61 -2.12 14.61 8.02
CA MET A 61 -2.22 13.82 6.79
C MET A 61 -3.58 14.03 6.14
N ASP A 62 -3.60 14.02 4.82
CA ASP A 62 -4.82 14.06 4.02
C ASP A 62 -5.21 12.67 3.51
N ALA A 63 -4.25 11.74 3.47
CA ALA A 63 -4.39 10.43 2.85
C ALA A 63 -3.52 9.34 3.49
N VAL A 64 -3.92 8.09 3.30
CA VAL A 64 -3.09 6.90 3.51
C VAL A 64 -2.85 6.21 2.17
N VAL A 65 -1.59 5.89 1.90
CA VAL A 65 -1.16 5.11 0.74
C VAL A 65 -0.72 3.73 1.22
N VAL A 66 -1.31 2.68 0.65
CA VAL A 66 -0.83 1.31 0.86
C VAL A 66 -0.06 0.88 -0.38
N SER A 67 1.22 0.59 -0.17
CA SER A 67 2.22 0.24 -1.18
C SER A 67 3.08 -0.91 -0.66
N GLY A 68 4.29 -1.05 -1.20
CA GLY A 68 5.30 -1.99 -0.73
C GLY A 68 5.10 -3.40 -1.24
N GLY A 69 6.23 -4.00 -1.60
CA GLY A 69 6.33 -5.24 -2.36
C GLY A 69 5.27 -5.28 -3.44
N GLU A 70 4.32 -6.19 -3.27
CA GLU A 70 3.00 -6.07 -3.88
C GLU A 70 1.96 -6.12 -2.75
N PRO A 71 1.23 -5.03 -2.45
CA PRO A 71 0.33 -4.99 -1.30
C PRO A 71 -0.80 -6.01 -1.42
N LEU A 72 -1.20 -6.36 -2.65
CA LEU A 72 -2.22 -7.36 -2.89
C LEU A 72 -1.78 -8.79 -2.55
N VAL A 73 -0.53 -9.03 -2.13
CA VAL A 73 -0.14 -10.28 -1.48
C VAL A 73 -0.93 -10.48 -0.18
N GLN A 74 -1.14 -9.40 0.58
CA GLN A 74 -1.80 -9.36 1.88
C GLN A 74 -3.16 -8.62 1.79
N TYR A 75 -3.95 -8.93 0.76
CA TYR A 75 -5.11 -8.09 0.37
C TYR A 75 -6.23 -8.02 1.42
N GLU A 76 -6.38 -9.02 2.30
CA GLU A 76 -7.31 -8.94 3.43
C GLU A 76 -6.94 -7.81 4.40
N ASP A 77 -5.66 -7.69 4.75
CA ASP A 77 -5.17 -6.61 5.64
C ASP A 77 -5.30 -5.23 4.96
N VAL A 78 -5.08 -5.16 3.64
CA VAL A 78 -5.29 -3.94 2.85
C VAL A 78 -6.75 -3.47 2.93
N ILE A 79 -7.71 -4.41 2.88
CA ILE A 79 -9.14 -4.08 3.00
C ILE A 79 -9.44 -3.49 4.37
N GLU A 80 -8.95 -4.10 5.45
CA GLU A 80 -9.19 -3.62 6.81
C GLU A 80 -8.56 -2.24 7.05
N ILE A 81 -7.34 -2.02 6.56
CA ILE A 81 -6.70 -0.70 6.57
C ILE A 81 -7.59 0.34 5.87
N PHE A 82 -8.03 0.08 4.63
CA PHE A 82 -8.82 1.08 3.91
C PHE A 82 -10.20 1.32 4.53
N LYS A 83 -10.85 0.32 5.13
CA LYS A 83 -12.07 0.53 5.90
C LYS A 83 -11.83 1.54 7.02
N TYR A 84 -10.82 1.28 7.85
CA TYR A 84 -10.47 2.12 8.98
C TYR A 84 -10.09 3.55 8.56
N VAL A 85 -9.23 3.69 7.53
CA VAL A 85 -8.82 5.00 6.99
C VAL A 85 -10.02 5.84 6.54
N ARG A 86 -11.03 5.21 5.94
CA ARG A 86 -12.26 5.90 5.54
C ARG A 86 -13.14 6.28 6.73
N GLU A 87 -13.20 5.45 7.77
CA GLU A 87 -13.94 5.75 8.99
C GLU A 87 -13.43 7.03 9.67
N ILE A 88 -12.12 7.26 9.64
CA ILE A 88 -11.49 8.47 10.19
C ILE A 88 -11.42 9.64 9.20
N GLY A 89 -11.98 9.48 7.99
CA GLY A 89 -12.16 10.55 7.01
C GLY A 89 -10.95 10.90 6.16
N LEU A 90 -9.92 10.04 6.11
CA LEU A 90 -8.76 10.22 5.25
C LEU A 90 -8.99 9.62 3.86
N LYS A 91 -8.28 10.14 2.85
CA LYS A 91 -8.27 9.56 1.50
C LYS A 91 -7.45 8.29 1.45
N THR A 92 -7.76 7.43 0.49
CA THR A 92 -7.13 6.12 0.30
C THR A 92 -6.47 6.03 -1.07
N LYS A 93 -5.24 5.51 -1.11
CA LYS A 93 -4.54 5.20 -2.36
C LYS A 93 -3.91 3.82 -2.29
N LEU A 94 -4.04 3.06 -3.38
CA LEU A 94 -3.41 1.75 -3.57
C LEU A 94 -2.36 1.83 -4.68
N ASP A 95 -1.15 1.37 -4.36
CA ASP A 95 -0.04 1.26 -5.32
C ASP A 95 0.24 -0.21 -5.61
N THR A 96 0.01 -0.66 -6.84
CA THR A 96 0.08 -2.09 -7.21
C THR A 96 0.77 -2.31 -8.55
N SER A 97 1.40 -3.47 -8.73
CA SER A 97 1.88 -3.92 -10.04
C SER A 97 0.75 -4.46 -10.92
N GLY A 98 -0.45 -4.68 -10.36
CA GLY A 98 -1.58 -5.26 -11.08
C GLY A 98 -1.47 -6.78 -11.32
N VAL A 99 -0.47 -7.45 -10.73
CA VAL A 99 -0.26 -8.91 -10.89
C VAL A 99 -1.41 -9.77 -10.32
N TYR A 100 -2.25 -9.18 -9.45
CA TYR A 100 -3.44 -9.82 -8.87
C TYR A 100 -4.76 -9.11 -9.27
N PRO A 101 -5.21 -9.22 -10.53
CA PRO A 101 -6.39 -8.49 -11.02
C PRO A 101 -7.67 -8.86 -10.25
N ASP A 102 -7.86 -10.13 -9.89
CA ASP A 102 -9.06 -10.56 -9.14
C ASP A 102 -9.12 -9.96 -7.73
N ARG A 103 -7.96 -9.79 -7.06
CA ARG A 103 -7.88 -9.17 -5.73
C ARG A 103 -8.09 -7.67 -5.82
N LEU A 104 -7.53 -7.04 -6.86
CA LEU A 104 -7.77 -5.63 -7.15
C LEU A 104 -9.26 -5.36 -7.39
N GLN A 105 -9.92 -6.16 -8.23
CA GLN A 105 -11.35 -6.00 -8.51
C GLN A 105 -12.19 -6.08 -7.24
N LYS A 106 -11.92 -7.05 -6.35
CA LYS A 106 -12.61 -7.16 -5.06
C LYS A 106 -12.48 -5.90 -4.21
N ILE A 107 -11.29 -5.31 -4.12
CA ILE A 107 -11.08 -4.07 -3.35
C ILE A 107 -11.84 -2.90 -3.98
N LEU A 108 -11.84 -2.81 -5.32
CA LEU A 108 -12.56 -1.76 -6.05
C LEU A 108 -14.08 -1.88 -5.88
N ASP A 109 -14.61 -3.09 -5.91
CA ASP A 109 -16.05 -3.36 -5.72
C ASP A 109 -16.55 -2.95 -4.33
N LEU A 110 -15.67 -2.93 -3.33
CA LEU A 110 -15.98 -2.44 -1.98
C LEU A 110 -16.06 -0.90 -1.90
N GLY A 111 -15.62 -0.17 -2.94
CA GLY A 111 -15.63 1.29 -2.96
C GLY A 111 -14.69 1.92 -1.92
N LEU A 112 -13.65 1.20 -1.52
CA LEU A 112 -12.74 1.59 -0.45
C LEU A 112 -11.55 2.44 -0.90
N VAL A 113 -11.32 2.57 -2.21
CA VAL A 113 -10.11 3.18 -2.77
C VAL A 113 -10.45 4.40 -3.61
N ASP A 114 -9.88 5.55 -3.27
CA ASP A 114 -10.10 6.81 -4.01
C ASP A 114 -9.14 6.95 -5.21
N TYR A 115 -7.97 6.32 -5.15
CA TYR A 115 -6.96 6.37 -6.21
C TYR A 115 -6.18 5.06 -6.32
N VAL A 116 -6.00 4.57 -7.55
CA VAL A 116 -5.08 3.46 -7.84
C VAL A 116 -3.93 3.97 -8.71
N ALA A 117 -2.70 3.80 -8.24
CA ALA A 117 -1.52 3.84 -9.10
C ALA A 117 -1.18 2.40 -9.48
N MET A 118 -1.18 2.12 -10.78
CA MET A 118 -0.81 0.82 -11.32
C MET A 118 0.45 0.92 -12.14
N ASP A 119 1.46 0.16 -11.73
CA ASP A 119 2.73 0.06 -12.43
C ASP A 119 2.71 -1.09 -13.45
N ILE A 120 2.56 -0.74 -14.74
CA ILE A 120 2.73 -1.72 -15.81
C ILE A 120 4.22 -2.00 -16.00
N LYS A 121 4.69 -3.14 -15.48
CA LYS A 121 6.08 -3.58 -15.61
C LYS A 121 6.33 -4.13 -17.02
N ALA A 122 7.39 -3.67 -17.68
CA ALA A 122 7.73 -4.11 -19.02
C ALA A 122 8.11 -5.61 -19.06
N PRO A 123 7.85 -6.32 -20.17
CA PRO A 123 8.37 -7.67 -20.39
C PRO A 123 9.90 -7.66 -20.32
N PHE A 124 10.48 -8.64 -19.62
CA PHE A 124 11.93 -8.75 -19.42
C PHE A 124 12.72 -8.83 -20.73
N ASP A 125 12.14 -9.40 -21.79
CA ASP A 125 12.74 -9.52 -23.12
C ASP A 125 12.81 -8.19 -23.89
N LYS A 126 12.21 -7.12 -23.36
CA LYS A 126 12.12 -5.80 -24.00
C LYS A 126 12.80 -4.67 -23.20
N TYR A 127 13.48 -5.01 -22.11
CA TYR A 127 14.29 -4.07 -21.32
C TYR A 127 15.74 -4.12 -21.76
#